data_AF-G2HDX9-F1
#
_entry.id   AF-G2HDX9-F1
#
_cell.length_a   1.000
_cell.length_b   1.000
_cell.length_c   1.000
_cell.angle_alpha   90.00
_cell.angle_beta   90.00
_cell.angle_gamma   90.00
#
_symmetry.space_group_name_H-M   'P 1'
#
loop_
_entity.id
_entity.type
_entity.pdbx_description
1 polymer ?
#
loop_
_entity_poly.entity_id
_entity_poly.type
_entity_poly.pdbx_seq_one_letter_code
_entity_poly.pdbx_strand_id
1 'polypeptide(L)'
;MLLKEYEERVIIKGRKPDCVNPTEANVEEPEPTLLIKPEDIVLKEAGSTEKTLRTLLRPSDKVSNYYKTTSSEINAIVGAIPSTCYPICGVPTIRSDIPAPRIRRISGRTNYGEEGSAYSLLYPTIFARKGVFERDFFKTRSKEEIAEILCNIGVKLSDEEFENVWNLASKKHHRGEVCVENIRNVLDELRHADRIKCKTPM
;
A
#
# COMPACT_ATOMS: atom_id res chain seq x y z
N MET A 1 31.76 -3.76 -17.78
CA MET A 1 31.53 -4.14 -19.18
C MET A 1 31.62 -2.86 -20.01
N LEU A 2 32.41 -2.84 -21.07
CA LEU A 2 32.60 -1.65 -21.92
C LEU A 2 31.43 -1.54 -22.89
N LEU A 3 30.73 -0.42 -22.88
CA LEU A 3 29.61 -0.20 -23.78
C LEU A 3 30.12 0.25 -25.15
N LYS A 4 29.84 -0.55 -26.18
CA LYS A 4 30.00 -0.09 -27.57
C LYS A 4 28.80 0.79 -27.97
N GLU A 5 28.97 1.65 -28.97
CA GLU A 5 27.92 2.61 -29.40
C GLU A 5 26.58 1.95 -29.79
N TYR A 6 26.59 0.70 -30.26
CA TYR A 6 25.36 -0.04 -30.54
C TYR A 6 24.67 -0.52 -29.26
N GLU A 7 25.43 -0.86 -28.22
CA GLU A 7 24.89 -1.32 -26.94
C GLU A 7 24.25 -0.15 -26.19
N GLU A 8 24.88 1.03 -26.24
CA GLU A 8 24.32 2.28 -25.71
C GLU A 8 22.94 2.59 -26.34
N ARG A 9 22.83 2.48 -27.67
CA ARG A 9 21.56 2.70 -28.38
C ARG A 9 20.47 1.69 -28.01
N VAL A 10 20.82 0.41 -27.85
CA VAL A 10 19.88 -0.66 -27.48
C VAL A 10 19.41 -0.51 -26.03
N ILE A 11 20.31 -0.13 -25.12
CA ILE A 11 19.99 0.09 -23.71
C ILE A 11 19.05 1.29 -23.51
N ILE A 12 19.27 2.37 -24.27
CA ILE A 12 18.44 3.58 -24.19
C ILE A 12 17.03 3.32 -24.78
N LYS A 13 16.93 2.67 -25.95
CA LYS A 13 15.65 2.49 -26.66
C LYS A 13 14.88 1.20 -26.35
N GLY A 14 15.49 0.24 -25.66
CA GLY A 14 14.85 -1.02 -25.24
C GLY A 14 14.48 -2.01 -26.36
N ARG A 15 14.58 -1.65 -27.66
CA ARG A 15 14.24 -2.52 -28.80
C ARG A 15 15.49 -2.88 -29.62
N LYS A 16 15.65 -4.17 -29.95
CA LYS A 16 16.63 -4.61 -30.96
C LYS A 16 16.17 -4.13 -32.35
N PRO A 17 17.06 -3.55 -33.19
CA PRO A 17 16.68 -3.00 -34.49
C PRO A 17 16.18 -4.05 -35.50
N ASP A 18 16.54 -5.32 -35.34
CA ASP A 18 16.24 -6.37 -36.32
C ASP A 18 14.87 -7.07 -36.11
N CYS A 19 14.02 -6.56 -35.22
CA CYS A 19 12.70 -7.14 -34.93
C CYS A 19 11.58 -6.16 -35.30
N VAL A 20 11.48 -5.84 -36.58
CA VAL A 20 10.32 -5.14 -37.15
C VAL A 20 9.46 -6.18 -37.87
N ASN A 21 8.32 -6.53 -37.27
CA ASN A 21 7.23 -7.14 -38.03
C ASN A 21 6.60 -6.02 -38.88
N PRO A 22 6.37 -6.23 -40.19
CA PRO A 22 5.95 -5.18 -41.13
C PRO A 22 4.52 -4.65 -40.91
N THR A 23 3.83 -5.04 -39.84
CA THR A 23 2.40 -4.73 -39.62
C THR A 23 2.16 -3.55 -38.66
N GLU A 24 3.20 -2.96 -38.06
CA GLU A 24 3.08 -1.86 -37.08
C GLU A 24 3.43 -0.47 -37.66
N ALA A 25 3.16 -0.23 -38.96
CA ALA A 25 3.61 0.98 -39.64
C ALA A 25 2.76 2.25 -39.38
N ASN A 26 1.72 2.23 -38.53
CA ASN A 26 0.88 3.41 -38.29
C ASN A 26 0.34 3.46 -36.85
N VAL A 27 1.21 3.74 -35.88
CA VAL A 27 0.82 4.31 -34.58
C VAL A 27 1.88 5.36 -34.24
N GLU A 28 1.45 6.59 -33.93
CA GLU A 28 2.32 7.66 -33.43
C GLU A 28 3.19 7.10 -32.30
N GLU A 29 4.52 7.20 -32.43
CA GLU A 29 5.45 6.60 -31.48
C GLU A 29 5.20 7.17 -30.07
N PRO A 30 4.79 6.36 -29.08
CA PRO A 30 4.79 6.79 -27.69
C PRO A 30 6.23 7.10 -27.30
N GLU A 31 6.44 8.16 -26.49
CA GLU A 31 7.78 8.53 -26.00
C GLU A 31 8.53 7.27 -25.52
N PRO A 32 9.75 7.02 -26.04
CA PRO A 32 10.44 5.77 -25.77
C PRO A 32 10.64 5.63 -24.27
N THR A 33 10.05 4.58 -23.69
CA THR A 33 10.23 4.26 -22.28
C THR A 33 11.70 3.88 -22.08
N LEU A 34 12.53 4.84 -21.68
CA LEU A 34 13.96 4.63 -21.50
C LEU A 34 14.17 3.63 -20.36
N LEU A 35 14.80 2.50 -20.63
CA LEU A 35 15.13 1.50 -19.60
C LEU A 35 16.18 2.02 -18.61
N ILE A 36 17.06 2.91 -19.09
CA ILE A 36 18.11 3.57 -18.32
C ILE A 36 18.13 5.04 -18.73
N LYS A 37 18.25 5.95 -17.75
CA LYS A 37 18.35 7.38 -18.02
C LYS A 37 19.74 7.72 -18.60
N PRO A 38 19.87 8.67 -19.53
CA PRO A 38 21.16 9.01 -20.14
C PRO A 38 22.20 9.48 -19.10
N GLU A 39 21.76 10.01 -17.96
CA GLU A 39 22.63 10.42 -16.85
C GLU A 39 23.30 9.24 -16.11
N ASP A 40 22.81 8.02 -16.29
CA ASP A 40 23.37 6.82 -15.66
C ASP A 40 24.50 6.17 -16.50
N ILE A 41 24.87 6.76 -17.64
CA ILE A 41 26.03 6.34 -18.44
C ILE A 41 27.22 7.24 -18.07
N VAL A 42 28.22 6.65 -17.43
CA VAL A 42 29.37 7.37 -16.85
C VAL A 42 30.67 6.88 -17.49
N LEU A 43 31.61 7.80 -17.71
CA LEU A 43 32.96 7.44 -18.13
C LEU A 43 33.63 6.59 -17.04
N LYS A 44 34.29 5.51 -17.45
CA LYS A 44 34.93 4.55 -16.55
C LYS A 44 35.94 5.23 -15.61
N GLU A 45 36.73 6.15 -16.16
CA GLU A 45 37.79 6.91 -15.48
C GLU A 45 37.81 8.34 -15.99
N ALA A 46 38.26 9.29 -15.16
CA ALA A 46 38.37 10.70 -15.54
C ALA A 46 39.39 10.86 -16.69
N GLY A 47 38.91 11.15 -17.90
CA GLY A 47 39.73 11.30 -19.11
C GLY A 47 39.71 10.10 -20.07
N SER A 48 38.99 9.03 -19.75
CA SER A 48 38.79 7.90 -20.67
C SER A 48 37.63 8.15 -21.64
N THR A 49 37.74 7.63 -22.87
CA THR A 49 36.64 7.60 -23.85
C THR A 49 35.67 6.44 -23.62
N GLU A 50 36.01 5.52 -22.71
CA GLU A 50 35.25 4.31 -22.43
C GLU A 50 34.04 4.60 -21.51
N LYS A 51 32.83 4.34 -22.02
CA LYS A 51 31.57 4.48 -21.27
C LYS A 51 31.19 3.19 -20.56
N THR A 52 30.65 3.34 -19.35
CA THR A 52 30.14 2.25 -18.51
C THR A 52 28.84 2.66 -17.84
N LEU A 53 28.00 1.70 -17.48
CA LEU A 53 26.83 2.00 -16.64
C LEU A 53 27.28 2.39 -15.24
N ARG A 54 26.60 3.37 -14.66
CA ARG A 54 26.78 3.78 -13.27
C ARG A 54 26.61 2.58 -12.37
N THR A 55 27.63 2.29 -11.58
CA THR A 55 27.55 1.23 -10.57
C THR A 55 26.57 1.69 -9.49
N LEU A 56 25.53 0.89 -9.25
CA LEU A 56 24.60 1.13 -8.13
C LEU A 56 25.38 0.94 -6.83
N LEU A 57 25.50 2.02 -6.06
CA LEU A 57 26.07 1.94 -4.72
C LEU A 57 24.97 1.51 -3.76
N ARG A 58 25.25 0.52 -2.91
CA ARG A 58 24.36 0.26 -1.78
C ARG A 58 24.41 1.48 -0.85
N PRO A 59 23.32 1.80 -0.15
CA PRO A 59 23.33 2.87 0.85
C PRO A 59 24.47 2.74 1.89
N SER A 60 24.91 1.50 2.15
CA SER A 60 26.01 1.15 3.06
C SER A 60 27.42 1.25 2.47
N ASP A 61 27.57 1.40 1.14
CA ASP A 61 28.90 1.40 0.50
C ASP A 61 29.60 2.77 0.62
N LYS A 62 28.92 3.81 1.13
CA LYS A 62 29.61 5.02 1.59
C LYS A 62 30.37 4.68 2.86
N VAL A 63 31.70 4.66 2.77
CA VAL A 63 32.60 4.55 3.92
C VAL A 63 32.22 5.63 4.94
N SER A 64 31.63 5.24 6.08
CA SER A 64 31.55 6.12 7.23
C SER A 64 32.98 6.34 7.70
N ASN A 65 33.44 7.59 7.77
CA ASN A 65 34.82 7.96 8.18
C ASN A 65 35.20 7.50 9.61
N TYR A 66 34.31 6.79 10.30
CA TYR A 66 34.47 6.25 11.63
C TYR A 66 34.11 4.77 11.57
N TYR A 67 35.00 3.89 12.06
CA TYR A 67 34.71 2.48 12.28
C TYR A 67 33.66 2.35 13.39
N LYS A 68 32.38 2.56 13.03
CA LYS A 68 31.24 2.35 13.91
C LYS A 68 30.64 1.00 13.58
N THR A 69 30.39 0.21 14.62
CA THR A 69 29.68 -1.05 14.46
C THR A 69 28.20 -0.76 14.25
N THR A 70 27.52 -1.53 13.42
CA THR A 70 26.07 -1.43 13.23
C THR A 70 25.30 -1.50 14.55
N SER A 71 25.76 -2.31 15.51
CA SER A 71 25.19 -2.36 16.86
C SER A 71 25.30 -1.04 17.63
N SER A 72 26.39 -0.29 17.44
CA SER A 72 26.57 1.02 18.10
C SER A 72 25.70 2.12 17.50
N GLU A 73 25.31 2.01 16.23
CA GLU A 73 24.43 2.99 15.58
C GLU A 73 22.95 2.71 15.84
N ILE A 74 22.55 1.44 15.91
CA ILE A 74 21.15 1.05 16.13
C ILE A 74 20.72 1.29 17.58
N ASN A 75 21.60 1.03 18.56
CA ASN A 75 21.29 1.15 19.99
C ASN A 75 21.71 2.50 20.61
N ALA A 76 22.08 3.50 19.81
CA ALA A 76 22.52 4.79 20.34
C ALA A 76 21.36 5.56 21.01
N ILE A 77 21.58 6.10 22.22
CA ILE A 77 20.58 6.93 22.92
C ILE A 77 20.39 8.29 22.22
N VAL A 78 21.45 8.81 21.59
CA VAL A 78 21.46 10.08 20.85
C VAL A 78 22.07 9.83 19.47
N GLY A 79 21.36 10.25 18.42
CA GLY A 79 21.84 10.09 17.03
C GLY A 79 21.68 8.68 16.46
N ALA A 80 20.79 7.86 17.04
CA ALA A 80 20.41 6.59 16.42
C ALA A 80 19.86 6.83 15.01
N ILE A 81 20.22 5.92 14.12
CA ILE A 81 19.67 5.89 12.78
C ILE A 81 18.20 5.43 12.92
N PRO A 82 17.21 6.22 12.45
CA PRO A 82 15.81 5.83 12.56
C PRO A 82 15.57 4.57 11.72
N SER A 83 15.23 3.47 12.38
CA SER A 83 14.92 2.20 11.71
C SER A 83 13.70 2.30 10.80
N THR A 84 12.87 3.33 10.98
CA THR A 84 11.71 3.64 10.12
C THR A 84 12.10 4.02 8.69
N CYS A 85 13.34 4.46 8.45
CA CYS A 85 13.81 4.87 7.12
C CYS A 85 14.47 3.73 6.33
N TYR A 86 14.59 2.52 6.91
CA TYR A 86 15.24 1.38 6.28
C TYR A 86 14.25 0.22 6.10
N PRO A 87 14.27 -0.46 4.95
CA PRO A 87 13.44 -1.64 4.76
C PRO A 87 13.86 -2.71 5.78
N ILE A 88 12.87 -3.27 6.49
CA ILE A 88 13.11 -4.37 7.42
C ILE A 88 13.55 -5.58 6.61
N CYS A 89 14.79 -6.01 6.80
CA CYS A 89 15.34 -7.20 6.15
C CYS A 89 14.85 -8.45 6.90
N GLY A 90 13.73 -9.02 6.47
CA GLY A 90 13.17 -10.24 7.06
C GLY A 90 11.78 -10.56 6.51
N VAL A 91 11.28 -11.75 6.83
CA VAL A 91 9.90 -12.15 6.50
C VAL A 91 9.07 -12.00 7.77
N PRO A 92 8.01 -11.15 7.78
CA PRO A 92 7.19 -10.99 8.97
C PRO A 92 6.38 -12.26 9.25
N THR A 93 6.09 -12.52 10.52
CA THR A 93 5.28 -13.68 10.93
C THR A 93 3.86 -13.62 10.36
N ILE A 94 3.28 -12.42 10.33
CA ILE A 94 2.03 -12.13 9.62
C ILE A 94 2.42 -11.50 8.29
N ARG A 95 2.08 -12.16 7.18
CA ARG A 95 2.45 -11.76 5.82
C ARG A 95 1.52 -10.68 5.28
N SER A 96 1.42 -9.55 5.99
CA SER A 96 0.67 -8.36 5.55
C SER A 96 1.36 -7.60 4.42
N ASP A 97 2.61 -7.94 4.12
CA ASP A 97 3.40 -7.45 2.99
C ASP A 97 2.88 -7.92 1.63
N ILE A 98 2.14 -9.04 1.59
CA ILE A 98 1.59 -9.63 0.37
C ILE A 98 0.07 -9.76 0.46
N PRO A 99 -0.66 -9.59 -0.65
CA PRO A 99 -2.10 -9.77 -0.65
C PRO A 99 -2.47 -11.22 -0.37
N ALA A 100 -3.56 -11.42 0.37
CA ALA A 100 -4.07 -12.76 0.61
C ALA A 100 -4.56 -13.40 -0.71
N PRO A 101 -4.30 -14.71 -0.92
CA PRO A 101 -4.75 -15.39 -2.13
C PRO A 101 -6.27 -15.54 -2.14
N ARG A 102 -6.89 -15.35 -3.30
CA ARG A 102 -8.35 -15.51 -3.49
C ARG A 102 -8.83 -16.92 -3.16
N ILE A 103 -8.04 -17.92 -3.54
CA ILE A 103 -8.28 -19.34 -3.25
C ILE A 103 -7.11 -19.83 -2.41
N ARG A 104 -7.40 -20.21 -1.16
CA ARG A 104 -6.38 -20.72 -0.23
C ARG A 104 -6.16 -22.20 -0.47
N ARG A 105 -4.89 -22.61 -0.51
CA ARG A 105 -4.52 -24.03 -0.52
C ARG A 105 -4.82 -24.64 0.85
N ILE A 106 -5.35 -25.87 0.88
CA ILE A 106 -5.69 -26.60 2.11
C ILE A 106 -4.46 -26.74 3.04
N SER A 107 -3.28 -26.98 2.48
CA SER A 107 -2.03 -27.09 3.23
C SER A 107 -1.34 -25.75 3.52
N GLY A 108 -1.97 -24.62 3.20
CA GLY A 108 -1.41 -23.29 3.44
C GLY A 108 -1.44 -22.98 4.94
N ARG A 109 -0.30 -22.56 5.48
CA ARG A 109 -0.14 -22.21 6.92
C ARG A 109 0.15 -20.73 7.15
N THR A 110 0.20 -19.95 6.08
CA THR A 110 0.58 -18.54 6.10
C THR A 110 -0.60 -17.69 6.57
N ASN A 111 -0.40 -16.90 7.62
CA ASN A 111 -1.37 -15.90 8.05
C ASN A 111 -1.09 -14.57 7.32
N TYR A 112 -2.12 -14.02 6.68
CA TYR A 112 -2.06 -12.76 5.92
C TYR A 112 -2.60 -11.55 6.70
N GLY A 113 -3.02 -11.74 7.95
CA GLY A 113 -3.59 -10.69 8.79
C GLY A 113 -5.08 -10.42 8.55
N GLU A 114 -5.75 -11.26 7.75
CA GLU A 114 -7.20 -11.17 7.52
C GLU A 114 -8.04 -11.98 8.52
N GLU A 115 -7.38 -12.81 9.33
CA GLU A 115 -8.03 -13.74 10.25
C GLU A 115 -8.35 -13.09 11.60
N GLY A 116 -9.48 -13.50 12.20
CA GLY A 116 -9.89 -13.04 13.51
C GLY A 116 -9.00 -13.57 14.64
N SER A 117 -9.14 -12.96 15.82
CA SER A 117 -8.46 -13.42 17.04
C SER A 117 -8.98 -14.80 17.48
N ALA A 118 -8.20 -15.50 18.32
CA ALA A 118 -8.63 -16.75 18.96
C ALA A 118 -9.97 -16.59 19.71
N TYR A 119 -10.24 -15.39 20.23
CA TYR A 119 -11.51 -15.06 20.87
C TYR A 119 -12.71 -15.22 19.92
N SER A 120 -12.60 -14.77 18.67
CA SER A 120 -13.67 -14.89 17.65
C SER A 120 -13.96 -16.36 17.29
N LEU A 121 -12.99 -17.27 17.50
CA LEU A 121 -13.17 -18.71 17.29
C LEU A 121 -13.89 -19.39 18.48
N LEU A 122 -13.53 -19.02 19.70
CA LEU A 122 -14.17 -19.54 20.91
C LEU A 122 -15.60 -19.01 21.07
N TYR A 123 -15.81 -17.75 20.70
CA TYR A 123 -17.08 -17.03 20.85
C TYR A 123 -17.52 -16.42 19.52
N PRO A 124 -18.01 -17.25 18.57
CA PRO A 124 -18.38 -16.76 17.24
C PRO A 124 -19.58 -15.81 17.31
N THR A 125 -19.45 -14.65 16.65
CA THR A 125 -20.53 -13.68 16.52
C THR A 125 -21.67 -14.21 15.65
N ILE A 126 -22.84 -13.58 15.75
CA ILE A 126 -24.01 -13.93 14.91
C ILE A 126 -23.65 -13.77 13.42
N PHE A 127 -22.81 -12.80 13.09
CA PHE A 127 -22.30 -12.54 11.74
C PHE A 127 -21.35 -13.63 11.26
N ALA A 128 -20.44 -14.10 12.13
CA ALA A 128 -19.52 -15.20 11.81
C ALA A 128 -20.28 -16.49 11.48
N ARG A 129 -21.42 -16.76 12.16
CA ARG A 129 -22.31 -17.89 11.83
C ARG A 129 -22.93 -17.78 10.43
N LYS A 130 -23.04 -16.57 9.90
CA LYS A 130 -23.50 -16.27 8.53
C LYS A 130 -22.35 -16.10 7.53
N GLY A 131 -21.11 -16.35 7.95
CA GLY A 131 -19.92 -16.23 7.11
C GLY A 131 -19.44 -14.79 6.89
N VAL A 132 -19.91 -13.84 7.70
CA VAL A 132 -19.47 -12.44 7.67
C VAL A 132 -18.47 -12.22 8.80
N PHE A 133 -17.25 -11.82 8.44
CA PHE A 133 -16.13 -11.68 9.36
C PHE A 133 -15.72 -10.21 9.54
N GLU A 134 -14.83 -9.94 10.49
CA GLU A 134 -14.35 -8.61 10.85
C GLU A 134 -13.85 -7.82 9.63
N ARG A 135 -13.11 -8.48 8.72
CA ARG A 135 -12.64 -7.90 7.46
C ARG A 135 -13.77 -7.30 6.60
N ASP A 136 -14.95 -7.90 6.64
CA ASP A 136 -16.08 -7.48 5.82
C ASP A 136 -16.71 -6.20 6.38
N PHE A 137 -16.57 -5.92 7.68
CA PHE A 137 -17.01 -4.66 8.29
C PHE A 137 -16.07 -3.50 7.95
N PHE A 138 -14.76 -3.74 7.94
CA PHE A 138 -13.74 -2.74 7.65
C PHE A 138 -13.46 -2.54 6.15
N LYS A 139 -14.00 -3.41 5.29
CA LYS A 139 -13.90 -3.25 3.84
C LYS A 139 -14.50 -1.91 3.40
N THR A 140 -13.72 -1.15 2.66
CA THR A 140 -14.15 0.11 2.05
C THR A 140 -15.15 -0.18 0.93
N ARG A 141 -16.21 0.63 0.87
CA ARG A 141 -17.34 0.44 -0.04
C ARG A 141 -17.76 1.76 -0.66
N SER A 142 -18.46 1.66 -1.79
CA SER A 142 -19.08 2.84 -2.38
C SER A 142 -20.26 3.30 -1.54
N LYS A 143 -20.71 4.53 -1.81
CA LYS A 143 -21.80 5.16 -1.08
C LYS A 143 -23.13 4.46 -1.34
N GLU A 144 -23.34 4.03 -2.57
CA GLU A 144 -24.53 3.31 -3.02
C GLU A 144 -24.63 1.95 -2.32
N GLU A 145 -23.53 1.19 -2.25
CA GLU A 145 -23.48 -0.11 -1.56
C GLU A 145 -23.79 0.05 -0.06
N ILE A 146 -23.26 1.09 0.58
CA ILE A 146 -23.52 1.36 2.00
C ILE A 146 -24.98 1.77 2.23
N ALA A 147 -25.55 2.62 1.37
CA ALA A 147 -26.96 2.98 1.45
C ALA A 147 -27.87 1.75 1.32
N GLU A 148 -27.57 0.87 0.37
CA GLU A 148 -28.31 -0.38 0.18
C GLU A 148 -28.22 -1.29 1.42
N ILE A 149 -27.03 -1.44 2.01
CA ILE A 149 -26.84 -2.21 3.24
C ILE A 149 -27.70 -1.64 4.38
N LEU A 150 -27.69 -0.32 4.60
CA LEU A 150 -28.47 0.33 5.66
C LEU A 150 -29.98 0.17 5.44
N CYS A 151 -30.43 0.33 4.19
CA CYS A 151 -31.83 0.11 3.81
C CYS A 151 -32.27 -1.33 4.08
N ASN A 152 -31.44 -2.31 3.72
CA ASN A 152 -31.71 -3.74 3.95
C ASN A 152 -31.74 -4.12 5.43
N ILE A 153 -30.96 -3.43 6.27
CA ILE A 153 -31.01 -3.57 7.73
C ILE A 153 -32.32 -3.00 8.31
N GLY A 154 -32.99 -2.10 7.58
CA GLY A 154 -34.20 -1.40 8.01
C GLY A 154 -33.93 -0.02 8.63
N VAL A 155 -32.73 0.53 8.45
CA VAL A 155 -32.40 1.89 8.88
C VAL A 155 -32.95 2.87 7.84
N LYS A 156 -34.03 3.57 8.17
CA LYS A 156 -34.61 4.60 7.31
C LYS A 156 -33.96 5.95 7.65
N LEU A 157 -33.04 6.39 6.81
CA LEU A 157 -32.44 7.73 6.85
C LEU A 157 -32.99 8.54 5.68
N SER A 158 -33.17 9.84 5.87
CA SER A 158 -33.35 10.73 4.72
C SER A 158 -32.04 10.86 3.94
N ASP A 159 -32.12 11.24 2.66
CA ASP A 159 -30.91 11.43 1.85
C ASP A 159 -29.98 12.48 2.49
N GLU A 160 -30.53 13.56 3.04
CA GLU A 160 -29.77 14.61 3.73
C GLU A 160 -29.07 14.11 5.00
N GLU A 161 -29.76 13.29 5.81
CA GLU A 161 -29.17 12.68 6.99
C GLU A 161 -28.04 11.72 6.62
N PHE A 162 -28.25 10.93 5.57
CA PHE A 162 -27.25 10.00 5.06
C PHE A 162 -26.00 10.73 4.55
N GLU A 163 -26.16 11.84 3.81
CA GLU A 163 -25.05 12.70 3.41
C GLU A 163 -24.26 13.22 4.60
N ASN A 164 -24.95 13.67 5.66
CA ASN A 164 -24.30 14.17 6.86
C ASN A 164 -23.50 13.07 7.57
N VAL A 165 -24.09 11.87 7.73
CA VAL A 165 -23.41 10.71 8.32
C VAL A 165 -22.20 10.29 7.48
N TRP A 166 -22.34 10.27 6.15
CA TRP A 166 -21.25 9.96 5.22
C TRP A 166 -20.09 10.93 5.37
N ASN A 167 -20.37 12.24 5.40
CA ASN A 167 -19.36 13.27 5.54
C ASN A 167 -18.63 13.19 6.89
N LEU A 168 -19.33 12.86 7.97
CA LEU A 168 -18.73 12.63 9.28
C LEU A 168 -17.85 11.37 9.29
N ALA A 169 -18.32 10.28 8.68
CA ALA A 169 -17.58 9.03 8.59
C ALA A 169 -16.31 9.17 7.73
N SER A 170 -16.40 9.89 6.62
CA SER A 170 -15.28 10.19 5.73
C SER A 170 -14.17 10.98 6.46
N LYS A 171 -14.54 11.96 7.30
CA LYS A 171 -13.57 12.73 8.10
C LYS A 171 -12.81 11.89 9.14
N LYS A 172 -13.36 10.75 9.58
CA LYS A 172 -12.67 9.86 10.54
C LYS A 172 -11.58 9.03 9.88
N HIS A 173 -11.65 8.80 8.57
CA HIS A 173 -10.65 8.04 7.85
C HIS A 173 -9.62 8.97 7.20
N HIS A 174 -8.34 8.69 7.40
CA HIS A 174 -7.24 9.49 6.86
C HIS A 174 -7.28 9.68 5.32
N ARG A 175 -7.87 8.72 4.59
CA ARG A 175 -8.04 8.78 3.12
C ARG A 175 -9.45 9.17 2.68
N GLY A 176 -10.36 9.48 3.59
CA GLY A 176 -11.77 9.77 3.26
C GLY A 176 -12.63 8.56 2.89
N GLU A 177 -12.04 7.36 2.83
CA GLU A 177 -12.75 6.10 2.56
C GLU A 177 -13.67 5.70 3.71
N VAL A 178 -14.82 5.10 3.38
CA VAL A 178 -15.86 4.75 4.35
C VAL A 178 -16.11 3.25 4.34
N CYS A 179 -16.25 2.69 5.54
CA CYS A 179 -16.63 1.30 5.78
C CYS A 179 -17.87 1.23 6.69
N VAL A 180 -18.44 0.03 6.83
CA VAL A 180 -19.68 -0.18 7.62
C VAL A 180 -19.45 0.16 9.09
N GLU A 181 -18.29 -0.19 9.65
CA GLU A 181 -17.97 0.10 11.04
C GLU A 181 -17.84 1.61 11.30
N ASN A 182 -17.28 2.38 10.36
CA ASN A 182 -17.20 3.84 10.49
C ASN A 182 -18.58 4.48 10.55
N ILE A 183 -19.50 4.05 9.68
CA ILE A 183 -20.89 4.54 9.65
C ILE A 183 -21.60 4.19 10.94
N ARG A 184 -21.47 2.95 11.41
CA ARG A 184 -22.04 2.49 12.68
C ARG A 184 -21.57 3.37 13.84
N ASN A 185 -20.26 3.62 13.94
CA ASN A 185 -19.69 4.47 15.00
C ASN A 185 -20.26 5.90 14.96
N VAL A 186 -20.43 6.49 13.78
CA VAL A 186 -21.05 7.82 13.64
C VAL A 186 -22.52 7.80 14.07
N LEU A 187 -23.29 6.80 13.65
CA LEU A 187 -24.70 6.68 14.03
C LEU A 187 -24.87 6.49 15.54
N ASP A 188 -24.02 5.69 16.17
CA ASP A 188 -24.00 5.49 17.61
C ASP A 188 -23.67 6.80 18.34
N GLU A 189 -22.66 7.55 17.89
CA GLU A 189 -22.31 8.87 18.44
C GLU A 189 -23.46 9.87 18.34
N LEU A 190 -24.15 9.95 17.19
CA LEU A 190 -25.31 10.83 17.02
C LEU A 190 -26.44 10.45 17.98
N ARG A 191 -26.75 9.15 18.09
CA ARG A 191 -27.74 8.63 19.05
C ARG A 191 -27.37 8.96 20.49
N HIS A 192 -26.10 8.88 20.84
CA HIS A 192 -25.60 9.24 22.16
C HIS A 192 -25.70 10.74 22.43
N ALA A 193 -25.36 11.58 21.45
CA ALA A 193 -25.47 13.04 21.57
C ALA A 193 -26.91 13.51 21.79
N ASP A 194 -27.87 12.92 21.07
CA ASP A 194 -29.30 13.26 21.24
C ASP A 194 -29.81 12.88 22.63
N ARG A 195 -29.41 11.71 23.15
CA ARG A 195 -29.75 11.28 24.51
C ARG A 195 -29.20 12.21 25.59
N ILE A 196 -28.01 12.78 25.37
CA ILE A 196 -27.41 13.74 26.31
C ILE A 196 -28.19 15.05 26.30
N LYS A 197 -28.52 15.59 25.11
CA LYS A 197 -29.34 16.81 24.98
C LYS A 197 -30.70 16.68 25.68
N CYS A 198 -31.34 15.52 25.61
CA CYS A 198 -32.61 15.25 26.29
C CYS A 198 -32.49 15.10 27.82
N LYS A 199 -31.28 14.85 28.36
CA LYS A 199 -31.04 14.61 29.79
C LYS A 199 -30.54 15.82 30.57
N THR A 200 -30.18 16.90 29.89
CA THR A 200 -29.96 18.22 30.51
C THR A 200 -31.29 18.94 30.64
N PRO A 201 -31.97 18.91 31.81
CA PRO A 201 -33.04 19.87 32.07
C PRO A 201 -32.40 21.27 32.14
N MET A 202 -33.09 22.25 31.56
CA MET A 202 -32.87 23.67 31.84
C MET A 202 -33.06 23.95 33.33
#